data_AF-A0A7W4UEI6-F1
#
_entry.id   AF-A0A7W4UEI6-F1
#
_cell.length_a   1.000
_cell.length_b   1.000
_cell.length_c   1.000
_cell.angle_alpha   90.00
_cell.angle_beta   90.00
_cell.angle_gamma   90.00
#
_symmetry.space_group_name_H-M   'P 1'
#
loop_
_entity.id
_entity.type
_entity.pdbx_description
1 polymer ?
#
loop_
_entity_poly.entity_id
_entity_poly.type
_entity_poly.pdbx_seq_one_letter_code
_entity_poly.pdbx_strand_id
1 'polypeptide(L)'
;MDAFDEIADERRALAEQLAALTPEQQTTRSLCEAWSVHDVLAHLIMPLEVSTPRIVLAVLLAGGNFDRANERVTRRLARRPFAEIVEVLHRKADARFTPPGSGPEAPLLDVLVHGLDIR
;
A
#
# COMPACT_ATOMS: atom_id res chain seq x y z
N MET A 1 -10.35 -19.16 8.91
CA MET A 1 -9.91 -17.97 8.19
C MET A 1 -9.55 -18.40 6.80
N ASP A 2 -10.13 -17.73 5.81
CA ASP A 2 -9.58 -17.75 4.46
C ASP A 2 -8.44 -16.70 4.34
N ALA A 3 -7.70 -16.71 3.24
CA ALA A 3 -6.59 -15.76 3.06
C ALA A 3 -7.05 -14.29 3.06
N PHE A 4 -8.32 -14.00 2.72
CA PHE A 4 -8.84 -12.63 2.78
C PHE A 4 -9.13 -12.18 4.21
N ASP A 5 -9.54 -13.10 5.09
CA ASP A 5 -9.66 -12.80 6.51
C ASP A 5 -8.29 -12.43 7.09
N GLU A 6 -7.23 -13.18 6.77
CA GLU A 6 -5.85 -12.89 7.19
C GLU A 6 -5.37 -11.53 6.65
N ILE A 7 -5.60 -11.24 5.37
CA ILE A 7 -5.27 -9.93 4.79
C ILE A 7 -5.97 -8.79 5.53
N ALA A 8 -7.25 -8.97 5.88
CA ALA A 8 -8.01 -7.94 6.56
C ALA A 8 -7.47 -7.70 7.97
N ASP A 9 -7.09 -8.75 8.69
CA ASP A 9 -6.49 -8.66 10.02
C ASP A 9 -5.13 -7.95 9.97
N GLU A 10 -4.26 -8.32 9.03
CA GLU A 10 -2.96 -7.66 8.84
C GLU A 10 -3.10 -6.17 8.48
N ARG A 11 -4.06 -5.82 7.62
CA ARG A 11 -4.33 -4.41 7.28
C ARG A 11 -4.80 -3.60 8.48
N ARG A 12 -5.67 -4.17 9.33
CA ARG A 12 -6.16 -3.50 10.55
C ARG A 12 -5.04 -3.34 11.57
N ALA A 13 -4.29 -4.42 11.83
CA ALA A 13 -3.17 -4.41 12.77
C ALA A 13 -2.10 -3.39 12.35
N LEU A 14 -1.78 -3.35 11.04
CA LEU A 14 -0.85 -2.36 10.51
C LEU A 14 -1.41 -0.94 10.64
N ALA A 15 -2.68 -0.71 10.30
CA ALA A 15 -3.29 0.62 10.45
C ALA A 15 -3.26 1.12 11.91
N GLU A 16 -3.55 0.24 12.88
CA GLU A 16 -3.49 0.57 14.31
C GLU A 16 -2.06 0.95 14.74
N GLN A 17 -1.05 0.18 14.33
CA GLN A 17 0.35 0.48 14.60
C GLN A 17 0.77 1.84 14.00
N LEU A 18 0.38 2.10 12.75
CA LEU A 18 0.75 3.32 12.04
C LEU A 18 0.04 4.56 12.60
N ALA A 19 -1.17 4.42 13.13
CA ALA A 19 -1.91 5.52 13.76
C ALA A 19 -1.17 6.14 14.97
N ALA A 20 -0.28 5.38 15.61
CA ALA A 20 0.49 5.83 16.77
C ALA A 20 1.82 6.52 16.42
N LEU A 21 2.23 6.55 15.15
CA LEU A 21 3.52 7.11 14.74
C LEU A 21 3.56 8.63 14.87
N THR A 22 4.69 9.15 15.36
CA THR A 22 4.94 10.61 15.36
C THR A 22 5.20 11.12 13.93
N PRO A 23 5.04 12.43 13.67
CA PRO A 23 5.35 13.01 12.35
C PRO A 23 6.76 12.69 11.85
N GLU A 24 7.76 12.62 12.74
CA GLU A 24 9.14 12.28 12.40
C GLU A 24 9.24 10.83 11.93
N GLN A 25 8.58 9.90 12.63
CA GLN A 25 8.55 8.48 12.25
C GLN A 25 7.83 8.27 10.91
N GLN A 26 6.74 8.98 10.66
CA GLN A 26 5.99 8.92 9.39
C GLN A 26 6.86 9.27 8.17
N THR A 27 7.83 10.18 8.34
CA THR A 27 8.73 10.63 7.26
C THR A 27 10.08 9.91 7.26
N THR A 28 10.31 9.00 8.20
CA THR A 28 11.55 8.22 8.29
C THR A 28 11.68 7.29 7.08
N ARG A 29 12.92 7.04 6.67
CA ARG A 29 13.23 6.16 5.55
C ARG A 29 12.91 4.71 5.92
N SER A 30 12.15 4.05 5.05
CA SER A 30 11.85 2.63 5.17
C SER A 30 13.02 1.76 4.68
N LEU A 31 12.91 0.44 4.84
CA LEU A 31 13.87 -0.52 4.26
C LEU A 31 13.75 -0.62 2.74
N CYS A 32 12.60 -0.24 2.19
CA CYS A 32 12.55 0.23 0.82
C CYS A 32 13.30 1.58 0.78
N GLU A 33 14.59 1.53 0.43
CA GLU A 33 15.31 2.72 -0.06
C GLU A 33 14.43 3.41 -1.12
N ALA A 34 14.64 4.63 -1.54
CA ALA A 34 13.64 5.42 -2.28
C ALA A 34 12.35 5.78 -1.52
N TRP A 35 11.84 5.02 -0.54
CA TRP A 35 10.55 5.27 0.13
C TRP A 35 10.67 5.60 1.62
N SER A 36 9.87 6.57 2.06
CA SER A 36 9.58 6.80 3.48
C SER A 36 8.48 5.86 3.97
N VAL A 37 8.26 5.79 5.29
CA VAL A 37 7.12 5.06 5.88
C VAL A 37 5.79 5.54 5.28
N HIS A 38 5.64 6.85 5.06
CA HIS A 38 4.47 7.41 4.39
C HIS A 38 4.32 6.90 2.93
N ASP A 39 5.42 6.77 2.18
CA ASP A 39 5.36 6.25 0.82
C ASP A 39 4.98 4.76 0.80
N VAL A 40 5.52 3.95 1.72
CA VAL A 40 5.15 2.52 1.86
C VAL A 40 3.65 2.38 2.15
N LEU A 41 3.14 3.15 3.11
CA LEU A 41 1.71 3.16 3.41
C LEU A 41 0.85 3.62 2.21
N ALA A 42 1.31 4.64 1.47
CA ALA A 42 0.63 5.09 0.26
C ALA A 42 0.62 4.03 -0.86
N HIS A 43 1.68 3.23 -0.95
CA HIS A 43 1.75 2.09 -1.86
C HIS A 43 0.74 1.00 -1.48
N LEU A 44 0.67 0.63 -0.20
CA LEU A 44 -0.26 -0.41 0.29
C LEU A 44 -1.73 -0.11 0.00
N ILE A 45 -2.14 1.17 -0.02
CA ILE A 45 -3.52 1.53 -0.38
C ILE A 45 -3.74 1.68 -1.90
N MET A 46 -2.69 1.62 -2.72
CA MET A 46 -2.79 1.73 -4.17
C MET A 46 -3.81 0.75 -4.77
N PRO A 47 -3.75 -0.57 -4.51
CA PRO A 47 -4.75 -1.51 -5.04
C PRO A 47 -6.17 -1.27 -4.49
N LEU A 48 -6.31 -0.54 -3.38
CA LEU A 48 -7.59 -0.25 -2.73
C LEU A 48 -8.27 1.01 -3.29
N GLU A 49 -7.48 1.97 -3.79
CA GLU A 49 -7.95 3.28 -4.28
C GLU A 49 -7.91 3.40 -5.80
N VAL A 50 -7.02 2.65 -6.47
CA VAL A 50 -6.77 2.79 -7.90
C VAL A 50 -7.25 1.55 -8.64
N SER A 51 -8.31 1.72 -9.43
CA SER A 51 -8.86 0.64 -10.26
C SER A 51 -7.81 0.07 -11.23
N THR A 52 -7.83 -1.24 -11.48
CA THR A 52 -6.92 -1.94 -12.39
C THR A 52 -6.72 -1.26 -13.75
N PRO A 53 -7.76 -0.78 -14.48
CA PRO A 53 -7.56 -0.08 -15.76
C PRO A 53 -6.70 1.19 -15.64
N ARG A 54 -6.77 1.90 -14.51
CA ARG A 54 -5.95 3.09 -14.25
C ARG A 54 -4.50 2.72 -13.96
N ILE A 55 -4.24 1.58 -13.30
CA ILE A 55 -2.89 1.05 -13.12
C ILE A 55 -2.29 0.66 -14.47
N VAL A 56 -3.04 -0.09 -15.30
CA VAL A 56 -2.60 -0.45 -16.65
C VAL A 56 -2.28 0.80 -17.48
N LEU A 57 -3.15 1.81 -17.44
CA LEU A 57 -2.87 3.09 -18.10
C LEU A 57 -1.61 3.77 -17.56
N ALA A 58 -1.39 3.77 -16.24
CA ALA A 58 -0.18 4.34 -15.65
C ALA A 58 1.10 3.64 -16.12
N VAL A 59 1.06 2.30 -16.27
CA VAL A 59 2.16 1.50 -16.82
C VAL A 59 2.42 1.85 -18.29
N LEU A 60 1.37 1.98 -19.10
CA LEU A 60 1.50 2.42 -20.50
C LEU A 60 2.12 3.82 -20.60
N LEU A 61 1.66 4.78 -19.79
CA LEU A 61 2.23 6.14 -19.71
C LEU A 61 3.65 6.19 -19.11
N ALA A 62 4.09 5.11 -18.48
CA ALA A 62 5.46 4.93 -18.00
C ALA A 62 6.37 4.24 -19.04
N GLY A 63 5.88 3.97 -20.24
CA GLY A 63 6.61 3.27 -21.29
C GLY A 63 6.73 1.77 -21.05
N GLY A 64 5.73 1.17 -20.39
CA GLY A 64 5.72 -0.25 -20.02
C GLY A 64 6.51 -0.58 -18.76
N ASN A 65 7.13 0.41 -18.11
CA ASN A 65 7.89 0.22 -16.87
C ASN A 65 6.96 0.28 -15.65
N PHE A 66 6.73 -0.87 -15.00
CA PHE A 66 5.88 -0.96 -13.82
C PHE A 66 6.43 -0.20 -12.63
N ASP A 67 7.72 -0.32 -12.32
CA ASP A 67 8.34 0.36 -11.17
C ASP A 67 8.16 1.88 -11.25
N ARG A 68 8.36 2.44 -12.45
CA ARG A 68 8.14 3.86 -12.72
C ARG A 68 6.67 4.26 -12.57
N ALA A 69 5.73 3.39 -12.96
CA ALA A 69 4.31 3.64 -12.74
C ALA A 69 3.95 3.56 -11.25
N ASN A 70 4.46 2.55 -10.55
CA ASN A 70 4.28 2.33 -9.12
C ASN A 70 4.76 3.57 -8.33
N GLU A 71 6.00 4.00 -8.54
CA GLU A 71 6.55 5.21 -7.92
C GLU A 71 5.68 6.45 -8.17
N ARG A 72 5.20 6.65 -9.40
CA ARG A 72 4.35 7.80 -9.75
C ARG A 72 3.01 7.77 -9.05
N VAL A 73 2.37 6.60 -8.99
CA VAL A 73 1.07 6.44 -8.34
C VAL A 73 1.22 6.54 -6.82
N THR A 74 2.23 5.90 -6.23
CA THR A 74 2.57 6.02 -4.81
C THR A 74 2.79 7.48 -4.42
N ARG A 75 3.68 8.21 -5.13
CA ARG A 75 3.91 9.65 -4.85
C ARG A 75 2.65 10.50 -5.00
N ARG A 76 1.72 10.12 -5.86
CA ARG A 76 0.44 10.83 -6.01
C ARG A 76 -0.46 10.58 -4.79
N LEU A 77 -0.53 9.34 -4.31
CA LEU A 77 -1.31 8.96 -3.13
C LEU A 77 -0.72 9.56 -1.85
N ALA A 78 0.61 9.57 -1.71
CA ALA A 78 1.36 10.16 -0.59
C ALA A 78 1.24 11.69 -0.46
N ARG A 79 0.54 12.36 -1.39
CA ARG A 79 0.17 13.79 -1.23
C ARG A 79 -0.94 13.99 -0.19
N ARG A 80 -1.66 12.93 0.15
CA ARG A 80 -2.70 12.96 1.19
C ARG A 80 -2.04 12.98 2.57
N PRO A 81 -2.69 13.53 3.60
CA PRO A 81 -2.19 13.43 4.97
C PRO A 81 -2.05 11.97 5.41
N PHE A 82 -0.98 11.64 6.14
CA PHE A 82 -0.68 10.28 6.60
C PHE A 82 -1.88 9.61 7.30
N ALA A 83 -2.53 10.32 8.22
CA ALA A 83 -3.71 9.81 8.94
C ALA A 83 -4.89 9.46 8.01
N GLU A 84 -5.06 10.16 6.89
CA GLU A 84 -6.10 9.84 5.91
C GLU A 84 -5.80 8.52 5.20
N ILE A 85 -4.52 8.25 4.91
CA ILE A 85 -4.06 7.03 4.24
C ILE A 85 -4.16 5.83 5.20
N VAL A 86 -3.80 5.99 6.49
CA VAL A 86 -4.02 4.99 7.54
C VAL A 86 -5.49 4.59 7.62
N GLU A 87 -6.36 5.59 7.62
CA GLU A 87 -7.80 5.37 7.71
C GLU A 87 -8.38 4.70 6.44
N VAL A 88 -7.81 4.93 5.26
CA VAL A 88 -8.15 4.16 4.06
C VAL A 88 -7.78 2.69 4.23
N LEU A 89 -6.57 2.40 4.72
CA LEU A 89 -6.10 1.04 4.96
C LEU A 89 -7.04 0.31 5.93
N HIS A 90 -7.43 0.98 7.02
CA HIS A 90 -8.36 0.45 8.01
C HIS A 90 -9.77 0.22 7.43
N ARG A 91 -10.39 1.23 6.80
CA ARG A 91 -11.77 1.10 6.25
C ARG A 91 -11.90 0.11 5.12
N LYS A 92 -10.83 -0.11 4.36
CA LYS A 92 -10.81 -1.04 3.22
C LYS A 92 -10.10 -2.35 3.54
N ALA A 93 -9.93 -2.68 4.82
CA ALA A 93 -9.30 -3.92 5.25
C ALA A 93 -9.90 -5.16 4.56
N ASP A 94 -11.24 -5.24 4.50
CA ASP A 94 -11.99 -6.36 3.92
C ASP A 94 -12.02 -6.39 2.37
N ALA A 95 -11.30 -5.50 1.69
CA ALA A 95 -11.28 -5.47 0.23
C ALA A 95 -10.60 -6.72 -0.35
N ARG A 96 -11.39 -7.53 -1.07
CA ARG A 96 -10.95 -8.79 -1.70
C ARG A 96 -10.35 -8.60 -3.10
N PHE A 97 -9.42 -7.66 -3.23
CA PHE A 97 -8.69 -7.43 -4.47
C PHE A 97 -7.56 -8.45 -4.65
N THR A 98 -7.35 -8.92 -5.87
CA THR A 98 -6.12 -9.63 -6.28
C THR A 98 -5.58 -9.04 -7.59
N PRO A 99 -4.25 -8.94 -7.77
CA PRO A 99 -3.66 -8.58 -9.05
C PRO A 99 -4.09 -9.54 -10.17
N PRO A 100 -4.28 -9.07 -11.42
CA PRO A 100 -4.64 -9.94 -12.53
C PRO A 100 -3.65 -11.09 -12.73
N GLY A 101 -4.14 -12.33 -12.69
CA GLY A 101 -3.32 -13.53 -12.83
C GLY A 101 -2.71 -14.06 -11.52
N SER A 102 -2.97 -13.40 -10.39
CA SER A 102 -2.55 -13.83 -9.05
C SER A 102 -3.75 -14.17 -8.16
N GLY A 103 -3.55 -14.99 -7.14
CA GLY A 103 -4.51 -15.27 -6.10
C GLY A 103 -4.35 -14.37 -4.86
N PRO A 104 -5.08 -14.66 -3.77
CA PRO A 104 -5.03 -13.88 -2.52
C PRO A 104 -3.67 -13.94 -1.80
N GLU A 105 -2.80 -14.88 -2.15
CA GLU A 105 -1.43 -14.92 -1.63
C GLU A 105 -0.62 -13.67 -1.97
N ALA A 106 -0.89 -13.01 -3.11
CA ALA A 106 -0.19 -11.80 -3.52
C ALA A 106 -0.47 -10.60 -2.59
N PRO A 107 -1.73 -10.18 -2.34
CA PRO A 107 -2.01 -9.10 -1.40
C PRO A 107 -1.68 -9.45 0.06
N LEU A 108 -1.66 -10.73 0.44
CA LEU A 108 -1.20 -11.15 1.78
C LEU A 108 0.31 -10.94 1.93
N LEU A 109 1.09 -11.37 0.94
CA LEU A 109 2.54 -11.13 0.91
C LEU A 109 2.85 -9.63 0.91
N ASP A 110 2.11 -8.85 0.13
CA ASP A 110 2.27 -7.40 0.02
C ASP A 110 2.17 -6.70 1.38
N VAL A 111 1.09 -6.94 2.14
CA VAL A 111 0.90 -6.30 3.45
C VAL A 111 1.92 -6.78 4.49
N LEU A 112 2.26 -8.08 4.48
CA LEU A 112 3.23 -8.63 5.42
C LEU A 112 4.64 -8.10 5.17
N VAL A 113 5.11 -8.14 3.93
CA VAL A 113 6.48 -7.72 3.57
C VAL A 113 6.64 -6.22 3.76
N HIS A 114 5.71 -5.41 3.26
CA HIS A 114 5.81 -3.96 3.40
C HIS A 114 5.50 -3.48 4.82
N GLY A 115 4.76 -4.25 5.62
CA GLY A 115 4.68 -4.03 7.06
C GLY A 115 6.05 -4.12 7.74
N LEU A 116 6.89 -5.07 7.31
CA LEU A 116 8.26 -5.24 7.83
C LEU A 116 9.25 -4.17 7.34
N ASP A 117 8.94 -3.49 6.23
CA ASP A 117 9.75 -2.40 5.70
C ASP A 117 9.64 -1.12 6.55
N ILE A 118 8.63 -1.04 7.42
CA ILE A 118 8.38 0.08 8.34
C ILE A 118 9.12 -0.20 9.66
N ARG A 119 10.21 0.54 9.90
CA ARG A 119 11.03 0.47 11.13
C ARG A 119 11.29 1.85 11.72
#